data_AF-A0A6A3VU99-F1
#
_entry.id   AF-A0A6A3VU99-F1
#
_cell.length_a   1.000
_cell.length_b   1.000
_cell.length_c   1.000
_cell.angle_alpha   90.00
_cell.angle_beta   90.00
_cell.angle_gamma   90.00
#
_symmetry.space_group_name_H-M   'P 1'
#
loop_
_entity.id
_entity.type
_entity.pdbx_description
1 polymer ?
#
loop_
_entity_poly.entity_id
_entity_poly.type
_entity_poly.pdbx_seq_one_letter_code
_entity_poly.pdbx_strand_id
1 'polypeptide(L)'
;MSSHHPDHSDGDRSPPPSPRSVRSTASRRSARAPRSPAGEIARLEQELRSTQATWATLFRDRDRLNDIVNRLNTELQDLERHRWGQEDEIRRLRTEIDDLQQASNGGSARRIQDLRLVADRQAAELNELNRRLARTEQRLLSAEEDRDRLDRELDHSVEEAVQLRSQLDDQSHELQWTQDELTTSIRSLDRVTTALRNTEGELDRERGTPGGSAPPAPTPSVPAPAASGSTSTSVTRLSE
;
A
#
# COMPACT_ATOMS: atom_id res chain seq x y z
N MET A 1 69.12 -7.72 -5.24
CA MET A 1 69.86 -7.95 -3.99
C MET A 1 68.82 -7.77 -2.89
N SER A 2 68.12 -8.82 -2.45
CA SER A 2 68.56 -9.83 -1.46
C SER A 2 68.98 -9.12 -0.16
N SER A 3 68.49 -9.40 1.04
CA SER A 3 67.80 -10.58 1.61
C SER A 3 67.27 -10.15 3.00
N HIS A 4 66.14 -10.66 3.52
CA HIS A 4 66.03 -11.79 4.49
C HIS A 4 66.87 -11.59 5.77
N HIS A 5 66.43 -11.88 6.99
CA HIS A 5 65.26 -12.56 7.57
C HIS A 5 65.20 -12.12 9.07
N PRO A 6 64.08 -12.36 9.77
CA PRO A 6 63.95 -12.17 11.21
C PRO A 6 64.47 -13.39 12.00
N ASP A 7 64.79 -13.13 13.25
CA ASP A 7 65.36 -14.09 14.20
C ASP A 7 64.27 -14.82 15.03
N HIS A 8 64.64 -16.03 15.45
CA HIS A 8 64.02 -17.26 15.98
C HIS A 8 62.85 -17.14 17.01
N SER A 9 61.81 -18.01 16.95
CA SER A 9 61.69 -19.41 17.49
C SER A 9 62.07 -19.52 18.98
N ASP A 10 61.40 -20.20 19.91
CA ASP A 10 60.25 -21.12 20.00
C ASP A 10 59.77 -21.05 21.45
N GLY A 11 58.48 -21.29 21.74
CA GLY A 11 58.00 -21.19 23.12
C GLY A 11 56.58 -21.67 23.37
N ASP A 12 56.43 -22.98 23.37
CA ASP A 12 55.52 -23.74 24.23
C ASP A 12 54.08 -24.06 23.78
N ARG A 13 53.75 -25.32 24.03
CA ARG A 13 52.64 -26.09 23.47
C ARG A 13 51.37 -25.89 24.30
N SER A 14 50.22 -25.78 23.64
CA SER A 14 48.93 -26.21 24.18
C SER A 14 48.10 -26.84 23.07
N PRO A 15 47.51 -28.03 23.26
CA PRO A 15 46.68 -28.66 22.24
C PRO A 15 45.37 -27.87 22.07
N PRO A 16 44.77 -27.86 20.87
CA PRO A 16 43.50 -27.18 20.66
C PRO A 16 42.40 -27.87 21.51
N PRO A 17 41.51 -27.12 22.17
CA PRO A 17 40.34 -27.71 22.78
C PRO A 17 39.44 -28.33 21.69
N SER A 18 38.99 -29.56 21.93
CA SER A 18 38.06 -30.31 21.09
C SER A 18 36.84 -29.47 20.66
N PRO A 19 36.28 -29.71 19.47
CA PRO A 19 35.17 -28.92 18.95
C PRO A 19 33.97 -29.04 19.89
N ARG A 20 33.55 -27.90 20.45
CA ARG A 20 32.28 -27.80 21.15
C ARG A 20 31.17 -28.21 20.18
N SER A 21 30.42 -29.22 20.62
CA SER A 21 29.16 -29.67 20.05
C SER A 21 28.39 -28.53 19.40
N VAL A 22 28.24 -28.61 18.08
CA VAL A 22 27.36 -27.75 17.30
C VAL A 22 25.96 -28.05 17.81
N ARG A 23 25.49 -27.25 18.77
CA ARG A 23 24.09 -27.24 19.17
C ARG A 23 23.34 -26.87 17.89
N SER A 24 22.72 -27.88 17.27
CA SER A 24 21.80 -27.72 16.16
C SER A 24 20.86 -26.58 16.50
N THR A 25 21.09 -25.42 15.89
CA THR A 25 20.07 -24.39 15.75
C THR A 25 19.08 -24.99 14.77
N ALA A 26 18.25 -25.91 15.28
CA ALA A 26 16.98 -26.20 14.67
C ALA A 26 16.29 -24.84 14.55
N SER A 27 16.40 -24.28 13.34
CA SER A 27 15.68 -23.11 12.90
C SER A 27 14.23 -23.38 13.24
N ARG A 28 13.78 -22.84 14.37
CA ARG A 28 12.38 -22.68 14.66
C ARG A 28 11.91 -21.65 13.64
N ARG A 29 11.70 -22.11 12.40
CA ARG A 29 10.62 -21.58 11.57
C ARG A 29 9.43 -21.61 12.49
N SER A 30 9.07 -20.43 12.98
CA SER A 30 7.78 -20.19 13.58
C SER A 30 6.77 -20.52 12.50
N ALA A 31 6.39 -21.79 12.41
CA ALA A 31 5.19 -22.22 11.73
C ALA A 31 4.06 -21.68 12.59
N ARG A 32 3.83 -20.35 12.48
CA ARG A 32 2.58 -19.75 12.89
C ARG A 32 1.53 -20.57 12.15
N ALA A 33 0.67 -21.25 12.91
CA ALA A 33 -0.41 -22.05 12.37
C ALA A 33 -1.09 -21.26 11.25
N PRO A 34 -1.51 -21.90 10.12
CA PRO A 34 -2.30 -21.22 9.12
C PRO A 34 -3.45 -20.52 9.83
N ARG A 35 -3.51 -19.19 9.70
CA ARG A 35 -4.55 -18.41 10.36
C ARG A 35 -5.89 -18.84 9.79
N SER A 36 -6.91 -18.86 10.64
CA SER A 36 -8.27 -19.02 10.14
C SER A 36 -8.57 -17.89 9.13
N PRO A 37 -9.41 -18.13 8.11
CA PRO A 37 -9.75 -17.09 7.13
C PRO A 37 -10.30 -15.82 7.82
N ALA A 38 -11.11 -15.98 8.86
CA ALA A 38 -11.56 -14.87 9.71
C ALA A 38 -10.41 -14.08 10.37
N GLY A 39 -9.34 -14.76 10.79
CA GLY A 39 -8.15 -14.13 11.36
C GLY A 39 -7.29 -13.39 10.34
N GLU A 40 -7.27 -13.83 9.08
CA GLU A 40 -6.59 -13.12 8.00
C GLU A 40 -7.42 -11.91 7.52
N ILE A 41 -8.74 -12.03 7.41
CA ILE A 41 -9.65 -10.90 7.13
C ILE A 41 -9.45 -9.79 8.16
N ALA A 42 -9.51 -10.11 9.47
CA ALA A 42 -9.34 -9.12 10.53
C ALA A 42 -7.96 -8.43 10.48
N ARG A 43 -6.93 -9.14 10.03
CA ARG A 43 -5.60 -8.56 9.82
C ARG A 43 -5.59 -7.61 8.63
N LEU A 44 -6.12 -8.04 7.48
CA LEU A 44 -6.19 -7.20 6.27
C LEU A 44 -7.02 -5.93 6.52
N GLU A 45 -8.12 -6.03 7.28
CA GLU A 45 -8.90 -4.86 7.73
C GLU A 45 -8.10 -3.92 8.62
N GLN A 46 -7.24 -4.45 9.49
CA GLN A 46 -6.37 -3.64 10.33
C GLN A 46 -5.27 -2.97 9.52
N GLU A 47 -4.66 -3.68 8.57
CA GLU A 47 -3.68 -3.14 7.64
C GLU A 47 -4.31 -2.04 6.78
N LEU A 48 -5.50 -2.26 6.21
CA LEU A 48 -6.23 -1.27 5.42
C LEU A 48 -6.54 -0.01 6.24
N ARG A 49 -6.99 -0.15 7.50
CA ARG A 49 -7.20 0.99 8.40
C ARG A 49 -5.91 1.74 8.68
N SER A 50 -4.79 1.03 8.82
CA SER A 50 -3.48 1.67 9.03
C SER A 50 -3.02 2.44 7.78
N THR A 51 -3.18 1.86 6.58
CA THR A 51 -2.88 2.53 5.30
C THR A 51 -3.74 3.79 5.12
N GLN A 52 -5.04 3.73 5.44
CA GLN A 52 -5.92 4.90 5.41
C GLN A 52 -5.49 6.00 6.40
N ALA A 53 -5.05 5.63 7.60
CA ALA A 53 -4.54 6.58 8.57
C ALA A 53 -3.25 7.26 8.06
N THR A 54 -2.33 6.48 7.48
CA THR A 54 -1.10 6.99 6.84
C THR A 54 -1.43 7.93 5.68
N TRP A 55 -2.32 7.53 4.78
CA TRP A 55 -2.79 8.37 3.67
C TRP A 55 -3.34 9.71 4.18
N ALA A 56 -4.16 9.70 5.23
CA ALA A 56 -4.70 10.92 5.81
C ALA A 56 -3.62 11.84 6.41
N THR A 57 -2.51 11.30 6.91
CA THR A 57 -1.37 12.11 7.35
C THR A 57 -0.59 12.71 6.18
N LEU A 58 -0.25 11.89 5.18
CA LEU A 58 0.45 12.33 3.97
C LEU A 58 -0.32 13.42 3.23
N PHE A 59 -1.64 13.28 3.13
CA PHE A 59 -2.50 14.25 2.46
C PHE A 59 -2.45 15.62 3.16
N ARG A 60 -2.51 15.64 4.51
CA ARG A 60 -2.39 16.89 5.28
C ARG A 60 -1.01 17.52 5.13
N ASP A 61 0.04 16.71 5.10
CA ASP A 61 1.40 17.22 4.93
C ASP A 61 1.62 17.78 3.51
N ARG A 62 1.01 17.16 2.48
CA ARG A 62 0.97 17.69 1.12
C ARG A 62 0.24 19.04 1.06
N ASP A 63 -0.90 19.17 1.72
CA ASP A 63 -1.62 20.45 1.79
C ASP A 63 -0.78 21.55 2.47
N ARG A 64 -0.09 21.21 3.56
CA ARG A 64 0.84 22.15 4.21
C ARG A 64 1.99 22.57 3.30
N LEU A 65 2.55 21.64 2.52
CA LEU A 65 3.59 21.97 1.55
C LEU A 65 3.05 22.87 0.43
N ASN A 66 1.82 22.65 -0.04
CA ASN A 66 1.19 23.57 -1.00
C ASN A 66 1.06 24.99 -0.44
N ASP A 67 0.65 25.14 0.82
CA ASP A 67 0.60 26.46 1.46
C ASP A 67 1.98 27.11 1.58
N ILE A 68 3.01 26.32 1.91
CA ILE A 68 4.41 26.79 1.97
C ILE A 68 4.89 27.24 0.60
N VAL A 69 4.67 26.44 -0.45
CA VAL A 69 5.04 26.76 -1.83
C VAL A 69 4.36 28.05 -2.29
N ASN A 70 3.06 28.20 -2.06
CA ASN A 70 2.31 29.41 -2.42
C ASN A 70 2.85 30.65 -1.69
N ARG A 71 3.16 30.52 -0.40
CA ARG A 71 3.77 31.59 0.39
C ARG A 71 5.16 31.97 -0.13
N LEU A 72 6.01 30.99 -0.41
CA LEU A 72 7.37 31.22 -0.92
C LEU A 72 7.35 31.86 -2.30
N ASN A 73 6.44 31.44 -3.18
CA ASN A 73 6.24 32.09 -4.48
C ASN A 73 5.83 33.57 -4.33
N THR A 74 4.95 33.87 -3.38
CA THR A 74 4.58 35.26 -3.07
C THR A 74 5.78 36.05 -2.56
N GLU A 75 6.56 35.47 -1.62
CA GLU A 75 7.76 36.09 -1.09
C GLU A 75 8.81 36.35 -2.17
N LEU A 76 9.00 35.42 -3.12
CA LEU A 76 9.91 35.60 -4.25
C LEU A 76 9.47 36.76 -5.14
N GLN A 77 8.19 36.83 -5.52
CA GLN A 77 7.70 37.94 -6.33
C GLN A 77 7.90 39.30 -5.65
N ASP A 78 7.68 39.37 -4.34
CA ASP A 78 7.90 40.62 -3.59
C ASP A 78 9.39 40.98 -3.50
N LEU A 79 10.27 40.00 -3.28
CA LEU A 79 11.71 40.20 -3.30
C LEU A 79 12.21 40.64 -4.68
N GLU A 80 11.69 40.07 -5.77
CA GLU A 80 12.02 40.45 -7.14
C GLU A 80 11.60 41.88 -7.46
N ARG A 81 10.37 42.26 -7.08
CA ARG A 81 9.89 43.64 -7.23
C ARG A 81 10.78 44.61 -6.46
N HIS A 82 11.16 44.25 -5.23
CA HIS A 82 12.03 45.10 -4.41
C HIS A 82 13.44 45.22 -4.98
N ARG A 83 14.01 44.11 -5.48
CA ARG A 83 15.30 44.08 -6.18
C ARG A 83 15.30 45.03 -7.37
N TRP A 84 14.31 44.94 -8.25
CA TRP A 84 14.19 45.82 -9.41
C TRP A 84 14.05 47.30 -9.01
N GLY A 85 13.26 47.59 -7.98
CA GLY A 85 13.15 48.96 -7.45
C GLY A 85 14.48 49.51 -6.94
N GLN A 86 15.31 48.68 -6.29
CA GLN A 86 16.65 49.08 -5.84
C GLN A 86 17.62 49.26 -7.01
N GLU A 87 17.58 48.40 -8.02
CA GLU A 87 18.39 48.54 -9.23
C GLU A 87 18.10 49.85 -9.98
N ASP A 88 16.82 50.21 -10.08
CA ASP A 88 16.38 51.45 -10.70
C ASP A 88 16.86 52.69 -9.93
N GLU A 89 16.76 52.66 -8.60
CA GLU A 89 17.21 53.78 -7.76
C GLU A 89 18.75 53.94 -7.79
N ILE A 90 19.51 52.83 -7.77
CA ILE A 90 20.98 52.88 -7.96
C ILE A 90 21.31 53.48 -9.33
N ARG A 91 20.59 53.08 -10.39
CA ARG A 91 20.78 53.64 -11.73
C ARG A 91 20.50 55.13 -11.75
N ARG A 92 19.39 55.57 -11.14
CA ARG A 92 19.03 56.98 -11.01
C ARG A 92 20.10 57.78 -10.26
N LEU A 93 20.57 57.29 -9.12
CA LEU A 93 21.62 57.96 -8.33
C LEU A 93 22.92 58.08 -9.11
N ARG A 94 23.30 57.06 -9.87
CA ARG A 94 24.48 57.11 -10.75
C ARG A 94 24.34 58.18 -11.83
N THR A 95 23.18 58.26 -12.48
CA THR A 95 22.92 59.33 -13.46
C THR A 95 22.97 60.71 -12.82
N GLU A 96 22.37 60.92 -11.64
CA GLU A 96 22.44 62.22 -10.93
C GLU A 96 23.89 62.59 -10.57
N ILE A 97 24.69 61.61 -10.14
CA ILE A 97 26.12 61.78 -9.85
C ILE A 97 26.89 62.20 -11.11
N ASP A 98 26.63 61.57 -12.25
CA ASP A 98 27.31 61.85 -13.52
C ASP A 98 26.94 63.24 -14.05
N ASP A 99 25.65 63.60 -14.01
CA ASP A 99 25.16 64.93 -14.41
C ASP A 99 25.80 66.04 -13.54
N LEU A 100 25.85 65.83 -12.23
CA LEU A 100 26.49 66.77 -11.29
C LEU A 100 27.99 66.89 -11.54
N GLN A 101 28.67 65.81 -11.92
CA GLN A 101 30.10 65.87 -12.28
C GLN A 101 30.32 66.68 -13.56
N GLN A 102 29.48 66.49 -14.58
CA GLN A 102 29.57 67.23 -15.84
C GLN A 102 29.26 68.73 -15.67
N ALA A 103 28.33 69.08 -14.78
CA ALA A 103 27.94 70.46 -14.53
C ALA A 103 28.89 71.23 -13.59
N SER A 104 29.75 70.54 -12.81
CA SER A 104 30.44 71.13 -11.66
C SER A 104 31.90 71.54 -11.92
N ASN A 105 32.19 72.84 -11.86
CA ASN A 105 33.54 73.43 -11.70
C ASN A 105 34.03 73.45 -10.22
N GLY A 106 33.78 72.37 -9.45
CA GLY A 106 34.23 72.20 -8.06
C GLY A 106 33.23 72.53 -6.94
N GLY A 107 32.06 73.12 -7.25
CA GLY A 107 31.06 73.50 -6.24
C GLY A 107 30.18 72.36 -5.70
N SER A 108 30.02 71.27 -6.46
CA SER A 108 29.10 70.16 -6.12
C SER A 108 29.78 68.96 -5.43
N ALA A 109 31.07 69.08 -5.08
CA ALA A 109 31.88 67.95 -4.60
C ALA A 109 31.27 67.22 -3.39
N ARG A 110 30.76 67.98 -2.41
CA ARG A 110 30.14 67.41 -1.21
C ARG A 110 28.85 66.66 -1.53
N ARG A 111 27.98 67.23 -2.37
CA ARG A 111 26.73 66.58 -2.80
C ARG A 111 27.00 65.30 -3.58
N ILE A 112 27.99 65.31 -4.48
CA ILE A 112 28.42 64.12 -5.21
C ILE A 112 28.90 63.04 -4.24
N GLN A 113 29.67 63.41 -3.22
CA GLN A 113 30.16 62.47 -2.21
C GLN A 113 29.02 61.87 -1.38
N ASP A 114 28.05 62.68 -0.96
CA ASP A 114 26.86 62.22 -0.23
C ASP A 114 26.03 61.23 -1.08
N LEU A 115 25.79 61.53 -2.36
CA LEU A 115 25.07 60.64 -3.27
C LEU A 115 25.81 59.32 -3.51
N ARG A 116 27.15 59.35 -3.61
CA ARG A 116 27.96 58.12 -3.72
C ARG A 116 27.77 57.22 -2.50
N LEU A 117 27.77 57.79 -1.30
CA LEU A 117 27.51 57.03 -0.07
C LEU A 117 26.11 56.39 -0.07
N VAL A 118 25.09 57.09 -0.59
CA VAL A 118 23.74 56.52 -0.71
C VAL A 118 23.71 55.40 -1.75
N ALA A 119 24.36 55.59 -2.91
CA ALA A 119 24.43 54.55 -3.95
C ALA A 119 25.17 53.29 -3.46
N ASP A 120 26.26 53.47 -2.71
CA ASP A 120 27.01 52.36 -2.10
C ASP A 120 26.16 51.60 -1.07
N ARG A 121 25.39 52.33 -0.25
CA ARG A 121 24.45 51.73 0.69
C ARG A 121 23.37 50.91 -0.02
N GLN A 122 22.76 51.46 -1.07
CA GLN A 122 21.75 50.74 -1.84
C GLN A 122 22.33 49.52 -2.56
N ALA A 123 23.56 49.60 -3.07
CA ALA A 123 24.24 48.45 -3.65
C ALA A 123 24.48 47.34 -2.61
N ALA A 124 24.78 47.69 -1.36
CA ALA A 124 24.88 46.72 -0.27
C ALA A 124 23.53 46.06 0.06
N GLU A 125 22.44 46.85 0.08
CA GLU A 125 21.08 46.33 0.30
C GLU A 125 20.65 45.41 -0.86
N LEU A 126 20.94 45.77 -2.10
CA LEU A 126 20.66 44.94 -3.29
C LEU A 126 21.38 43.59 -3.22
N ASN A 127 22.64 43.59 -2.77
CA ASN A 127 23.38 42.35 -2.55
C ASN A 127 22.73 41.46 -1.48
N GLU A 128 22.14 42.05 -0.43
CA GLU A 128 21.42 41.27 0.57
C GLU A 128 20.08 40.74 0.04
N LEU A 129 19.35 41.52 -0.76
CA LEU A 129 18.16 41.03 -1.45
C LEU A 129 18.49 39.84 -2.35
N ASN A 130 19.57 39.91 -3.12
CA ASN A 130 20.01 38.80 -3.96
C ASN A 130 20.33 37.54 -3.15
N ARG A 131 20.97 37.67 -1.98
CA ARG A 131 21.19 36.53 -1.07
C ARG A 131 19.88 35.98 -0.50
N ARG A 132 18.95 36.85 -0.13
CA ARG A 132 17.62 36.42 0.36
C ARG A 132 16.85 35.69 -0.73
N LEU A 133 16.84 36.23 -1.94
CA LEU A 133 16.18 35.65 -3.11
C LEU A 133 16.72 34.24 -3.40
N ALA A 134 18.05 34.08 -3.50
CA ALA A 134 18.67 32.77 -3.70
C ALA A 134 18.31 31.75 -2.60
N ARG A 135 18.25 32.18 -1.33
CA ARG A 135 17.82 31.31 -0.22
C ARG A 135 16.34 30.94 -0.32
N THR A 136 15.48 31.86 -0.73
CA THR A 136 14.04 31.59 -0.89
C THR A 136 13.77 30.70 -2.10
N GLU A 137 14.49 30.87 -3.21
CA GLU A 137 14.45 29.98 -4.37
C GLU A 137 14.85 28.55 -3.99
N GLN A 138 15.94 28.39 -3.23
CA GLN A 138 16.37 27.07 -2.75
C GLN A 138 15.32 26.42 -1.84
N ARG A 139 14.67 27.20 -0.96
CA ARG A 139 13.61 26.71 -0.08
C ARG A 139 12.36 26.31 -0.87
N LEU A 140 12.04 27.05 -1.93
CA LEU A 140 10.93 26.72 -2.82
C LEU A 140 11.20 25.38 -3.52
N LEU A 141 12.37 25.23 -4.13
CA LEU A 141 12.77 24.00 -4.81
C LEU A 141 12.68 22.79 -3.87
N SER A 142 13.23 22.90 -2.66
CA SER A 142 13.17 21.82 -1.65
C SER A 142 11.73 21.48 -1.26
N ALA A 143 10.86 22.48 -1.10
CA ALA A 143 9.45 22.25 -0.75
C ALA A 143 8.67 21.60 -1.90
N GLU A 144 8.99 21.94 -3.15
CA GLU A 144 8.43 21.29 -4.33
C GLU A 144 8.89 19.84 -4.47
N GLU A 145 10.18 19.55 -4.24
CA GLU A 145 10.70 18.18 -4.22
C GLU A 145 10.04 17.32 -3.14
N ASP A 146 9.86 17.87 -1.93
CA ASP A 146 9.15 17.20 -0.84
C ASP A 146 7.68 16.95 -1.19
N ARG A 147 7.01 17.91 -1.85
CA ARG A 147 5.62 17.76 -2.30
C ARG A 147 5.51 16.65 -3.34
N ASP A 148 6.36 16.66 -4.35
CA ASP A 148 6.37 15.65 -5.40
C ASP A 148 6.69 14.26 -4.84
N ARG A 149 7.49 14.21 -3.76
CA ARG A 149 7.71 12.96 -3.00
C ARG A 149 6.43 12.51 -2.30
N LEU A 150 5.72 13.39 -1.61
CA LEU A 150 4.45 13.04 -0.96
C LEU A 150 3.39 12.60 -1.98
N ASP A 151 3.34 13.21 -3.16
CA ASP A 151 2.42 12.80 -4.22
C ASP A 151 2.68 11.34 -4.66
N ARG A 152 3.96 10.98 -4.85
CA ARG A 152 4.34 9.59 -5.14
C ARG A 152 4.00 8.62 -4.00
N GLU A 153 4.17 9.05 -2.75
CA GLU A 153 3.82 8.22 -1.58
C GLU A 153 2.30 8.04 -1.43
N LEU A 154 1.52 9.08 -1.76
CA LEU A 154 0.06 9.01 -1.80
C LEU A 154 -0.43 8.05 -2.87
N ASP A 155 0.13 8.11 -4.08
CA ASP A 155 -0.20 7.17 -5.16
C ASP A 155 0.09 5.73 -4.74
N HIS A 156 1.27 5.48 -4.17
CA HIS A 156 1.64 4.15 -3.67
C HIS A 156 0.71 3.65 -2.56
N SER A 157 0.32 4.53 -1.63
CA SER A 157 -0.61 4.19 -0.56
C SER A 157 -2.00 3.83 -1.08
N VAL A 158 -2.46 4.49 -2.15
CA VAL A 158 -3.71 4.15 -2.83
C VAL A 158 -3.62 2.77 -3.49
N GLU A 159 -2.52 2.48 -4.18
CA GLU A 159 -2.28 1.16 -4.76
C GLU A 159 -2.28 0.05 -3.70
N GLU A 160 -1.59 0.26 -2.58
CA GLU A 160 -1.58 -0.69 -1.46
C GLU A 160 -3.00 -0.91 -0.90
N ALA A 161 -3.77 0.15 -0.71
CA ALA A 161 -5.16 0.03 -0.24
C ALA A 161 -6.06 -0.74 -1.21
N VAL A 162 -5.86 -0.57 -2.52
CA VAL A 162 -6.56 -1.34 -3.57
C VAL A 162 -6.18 -2.81 -3.49
N GLN A 163 -4.90 -3.13 -3.33
CA GLN A 163 -4.42 -4.52 -3.19
C GLN A 163 -4.98 -5.18 -1.92
N LEU A 164 -4.94 -4.49 -0.78
CA LEU A 164 -5.49 -4.98 0.48
C LEU A 164 -7.00 -5.24 0.38
N ARG A 165 -7.75 -4.37 -0.30
CA ARG A 165 -9.18 -4.60 -0.56
C ARG A 165 -9.42 -5.82 -1.44
N SER A 166 -8.65 -6.00 -2.51
CA SER A 166 -8.76 -7.18 -3.36
C SER A 166 -8.50 -8.46 -2.56
N GLN A 167 -7.48 -8.49 -1.71
CA GLN A 167 -7.19 -9.66 -0.87
C GLN A 167 -8.29 -9.92 0.15
N LEU A 168 -8.87 -8.86 0.72
CA LEU A 168 -9.99 -8.98 1.67
C LEU A 168 -11.22 -9.55 0.96
N ASP A 169 -11.51 -9.09 -0.25
CA ASP A 169 -12.59 -9.62 -1.07
C ASP A 169 -12.36 -11.11 -1.37
N ASP A 170 -11.16 -11.51 -1.81
CA ASP A 170 -10.81 -12.91 -2.07
C ASP A 170 -10.99 -13.78 -0.80
N GLN A 171 -10.45 -13.35 0.34
CA GLN A 171 -10.59 -14.08 1.60
C GLN A 171 -12.05 -14.18 2.08
N SER A 172 -12.85 -13.15 1.82
CA SER A 172 -14.27 -13.14 2.17
C SER A 172 -15.06 -14.11 1.31
N HIS A 173 -14.78 -14.17 0.01
CA HIS A 173 -15.40 -15.14 -0.91
C HIS A 173 -15.04 -16.58 -0.52
N GLU A 174 -13.77 -16.85 -0.20
CA GLU A 174 -13.32 -18.17 0.27
C GLU A 174 -14.03 -18.58 1.57
N LEU A 175 -14.12 -17.68 2.55
CA LEU A 175 -14.82 -17.96 3.80
C LEU A 175 -16.32 -18.25 3.54
N GLN A 176 -16.98 -17.45 2.72
CA GLN A 176 -18.38 -17.66 2.34
C GLN A 176 -18.57 -19.01 1.64
N TRP A 177 -17.69 -19.36 0.70
CA TRP A 177 -17.74 -20.64 0.00
C TRP A 177 -17.62 -21.83 0.97
N THR A 178 -16.66 -21.78 1.91
CA THR A 178 -16.52 -22.84 2.92
C THR A 178 -17.75 -22.97 3.83
N GLN A 179 -18.43 -21.85 4.11
CA GLN A 179 -19.65 -21.84 4.91
C GLN A 179 -20.84 -22.44 4.16
N ASP A 180 -20.97 -22.16 2.86
CA ASP A 180 -22.02 -22.73 2.02
C ASP A 180 -21.83 -24.25 1.86
N GLU A 181 -20.59 -24.71 1.71
CA GLU A 181 -20.25 -26.12 1.62
C GLU A 181 -20.55 -26.87 2.93
N LEU A 182 -20.19 -26.26 4.07
CA LEU A 182 -20.54 -26.80 5.39
C LEU A 182 -22.05 -26.90 5.58
N THR A 183 -22.80 -25.87 5.17
CA THR A 183 -24.27 -25.86 5.27
C THR A 183 -24.87 -26.96 4.40
N THR A 184 -24.33 -27.19 3.21
CA THR A 184 -24.75 -28.28 2.32
C THR A 184 -24.46 -29.65 2.92
N SER A 185 -23.29 -29.82 3.51
CA SER A 185 -22.91 -31.05 4.22
C SER A 185 -23.82 -31.35 5.42
N ILE A 186 -24.18 -30.34 6.21
CA ILE A 186 -25.13 -30.49 7.33
C ILE A 186 -26.50 -30.95 6.83
N ARG A 187 -27.05 -30.32 5.78
CA ARG A 187 -28.33 -30.74 5.20
C ARG A 187 -28.28 -32.17 4.65
N SER A 188 -27.15 -32.58 4.07
CA SER A 188 -26.94 -33.95 3.60
C SER A 188 -26.97 -34.94 4.76
N LEU A 189 -26.26 -34.63 5.85
CA LEU A 189 -26.25 -35.44 7.07
C LEU A 189 -27.66 -35.57 7.66
N ASP A 190 -28.41 -34.47 7.78
CA ASP A 190 -29.78 -34.49 8.29
C ASP A 190 -30.70 -35.40 7.47
N ARG A 191 -30.54 -35.41 6.13
CA ARG A 191 -31.29 -36.32 5.25
C ARG A 191 -30.93 -37.78 5.51
N VAL A 192 -29.65 -38.10 5.64
CA VAL A 192 -29.18 -39.46 5.94
C VAL A 192 -29.69 -39.92 7.30
N THR A 193 -29.59 -39.06 8.33
CA THR A 193 -30.10 -39.37 9.67
C THR A 193 -31.62 -39.56 9.68
N THR A 194 -32.36 -38.74 8.94
CA THR A 194 -33.82 -38.90 8.80
C THR A 194 -34.17 -40.20 8.09
N ALA A 195 -33.47 -40.55 7.00
CA ALA A 195 -33.67 -41.81 6.29
C ALA A 195 -33.38 -43.00 7.20
N LEU A 196 -32.27 -42.98 7.96
CA LEU A 196 -31.93 -44.04 8.89
C LEU A 196 -33.03 -44.23 9.95
N ARG A 197 -33.51 -43.14 10.55
CA ARG A 197 -34.58 -43.17 11.54
C ARG A 197 -35.90 -43.72 10.99
N ASN A 198 -36.21 -43.41 9.73
CA ASN A 198 -37.38 -43.98 9.05
C ASN A 198 -37.22 -45.49 8.84
N THR A 199 -36.04 -45.94 8.40
CA THR A 199 -35.77 -47.39 8.23
C THR A 199 -35.83 -48.14 9.56
N GLU A 200 -35.34 -47.56 10.66
CA GLU A 200 -35.49 -48.15 12.00
C GLU A 200 -36.97 -48.27 12.40
N GLY A 201 -37.76 -47.21 12.17
CA GLY A 201 -39.20 -47.25 12.43
C GLY A 201 -39.99 -48.21 11.53
N GLU A 202 -39.49 -48.53 10.34
CA GLU A 202 -40.03 -49.60 9.48
C GLU A 202 -39.67 -50.99 10.04
N LEU A 203 -38.42 -51.23 10.41
CA LEU A 203 -37.98 -52.48 11.03
C LEU A 203 -38.72 -52.79 12.34
N ASP A 204 -38.97 -51.77 13.17
CA ASP A 204 -39.75 -51.93 14.40
C ASP A 204 -41.23 -52.26 14.12
N ARG A 205 -41.83 -51.74 13.03
CA ARG A 205 -43.17 -52.14 12.60
C ARG A 205 -43.22 -53.58 12.10
N GLU A 206 -42.22 -54.01 11.34
CA GLU A 206 -42.12 -55.40 10.86
C GLU A 206 -41.91 -56.39 12.02
N ARG A 207 -41.20 -55.98 13.09
CA ARG A 207 -41.11 -56.77 14.34
C ARG A 207 -42.39 -56.76 15.17
N GLY A 208 -43.20 -55.71 15.04
CA GLY A 208 -44.46 -55.54 15.77
C GLY A 208 -45.66 -56.29 15.17
N THR A 209 -45.54 -56.92 13.99
CA THR A 209 -46.61 -57.75 13.42
C THR A 209 -46.58 -59.19 13.97
N PRO A 210 -47.57 -59.62 14.77
CA PRO A 210 -47.76 -61.04 15.06
C PRO A 210 -48.36 -61.73 13.82
N GLY A 211 -47.86 -62.92 13.51
CA GLY A 211 -48.17 -63.65 12.28
C GLY A 211 -49.67 -63.78 11.97
N GLY A 212 -49.99 -63.66 10.68
CA GLY A 212 -51.36 -63.80 10.19
C GLY A 212 -51.42 -64.00 8.67
N SER A 213 -51.53 -65.26 8.29
CA SER A 213 -52.12 -65.80 7.06
C SER A 213 -51.28 -65.92 5.78
N ALA A 214 -51.20 -67.19 5.37
CA ALA A 214 -50.74 -67.74 4.11
C ALA A 214 -51.43 -67.12 2.87
N PRO A 215 -50.78 -67.17 1.69
CA PRO A 215 -51.36 -66.68 0.45
C PRO A 215 -52.55 -67.56 0.02
N PRO A 216 -53.63 -66.98 -0.55
CA PRO A 216 -54.68 -67.79 -1.15
C PRO A 216 -54.17 -68.47 -2.43
N ALA A 217 -54.62 -69.72 -2.60
CA ALA A 217 -54.32 -70.62 -3.71
C ALA A 217 -54.80 -70.07 -5.09
N PRO A 218 -54.20 -70.53 -6.21
CA PRO A 218 -54.54 -70.06 -7.54
C PRO A 218 -55.87 -70.66 -8.02
N THR A 219 -56.69 -69.86 -8.69
CA THR A 219 -57.86 -70.31 -9.46
C THR A 219 -57.46 -70.63 -10.91
N PRO A 220 -58.08 -71.63 -11.57
CA PRO A 220 -57.70 -72.05 -12.92
C PRO A 220 -58.34 -71.18 -14.02
N SER A 221 -57.65 -71.18 -15.16
CA SER A 221 -57.78 -70.34 -16.35
C SER A 221 -59.07 -70.44 -17.17
N VAL A 222 -59.37 -69.38 -17.93
CA VAL A 222 -60.11 -69.41 -19.21
C VAL A 222 -59.34 -68.58 -20.25
N PRO A 223 -59.19 -69.03 -21.53
CA PRO A 223 -58.27 -68.39 -22.49
C PRO A 223 -58.93 -67.48 -23.55
N ALA A 224 -58.08 -66.57 -24.07
CA ALA A 224 -57.99 -65.99 -25.44
C ALA A 224 -59.07 -64.99 -25.91
N PRO A 225 -58.81 -64.08 -26.91
CA PRO A 225 -57.71 -64.09 -27.89
C PRO A 225 -56.96 -62.75 -28.12
N ALA A 226 -56.04 -62.83 -29.07
CA ALA A 226 -54.95 -61.91 -29.42
C ALA A 226 -55.33 -60.64 -30.21
N ALA A 227 -54.49 -59.61 -30.08
CA ALA A 227 -54.04 -58.69 -31.15
C ALA A 227 -52.83 -57.92 -30.58
N SER A 228 -51.59 -58.16 -31.03
CA SER A 228 -50.91 -57.60 -32.22
C SER A 228 -50.62 -56.09 -32.17
N GLY A 229 -49.32 -55.78 -32.22
CA GLY A 229 -48.73 -54.49 -32.57
C GLY A 229 -48.62 -53.49 -31.41
N SER A 230 -47.60 -52.65 -31.28
CA SER A 230 -46.31 -52.51 -31.93
C SER A 230 -45.50 -51.58 -31.05
N THR A 231 -44.19 -51.81 -31.00
CA THR A 231 -43.16 -50.92 -30.46
C THR A 231 -43.25 -49.52 -31.07
N SER A 232 -43.07 -48.48 -30.24
CA SER A 232 -42.43 -47.25 -30.70
C SER A 232 -41.68 -46.56 -29.57
N THR A 233 -40.37 -46.66 -29.68
CA THR A 233 -39.35 -45.80 -29.07
C THR A 233 -39.49 -44.38 -29.60
N SER A 234 -39.32 -43.38 -28.75
CA SER A 234 -38.95 -42.03 -29.19
C SER A 234 -38.11 -41.36 -28.10
N VAL A 235 -36.81 -41.37 -28.35
CA VAL A 235 -35.79 -40.50 -27.76
C VAL A 235 -35.99 -39.12 -28.37
N THR A 236 -36.00 -38.05 -27.57
CA THR A 236 -35.70 -36.70 -28.09
C THR A 236 -34.71 -36.00 -27.19
N ARG A 237 -33.61 -35.61 -27.83
CA ARG A 237 -32.49 -34.81 -27.36
C ARG A 237 -32.75 -33.33 -27.63
N LEU A 238 -32.00 -32.50 -26.90
CA LEU A 238 -31.58 -31.12 -27.20
C LEU A 238 -32.65 -30.03 -27.31
N SER A 239 -32.43 -28.93 -26.58
CA SER A 239 -32.24 -27.61 -27.18
C SER A 239 -31.36 -26.76 -26.26
N GLU A 240 -30.50 -25.97 -26.90
CA GLU A 240 -29.60 -24.95 -26.36
C GLU A 240 -30.33 -23.84 -25.59
#